data_AF-R9PIR2-F1
#
_entry.id   AF-R9PIR2-F1
#
_cell.length_a   1.000
_cell.length_b   1.000
_cell.length_c   1.000
_cell.angle_alpha   90.00
_cell.angle_beta   90.00
_cell.angle_gamma   90.00
#
_symmetry.space_group_name_H-M   'P 1'
#
loop_
_entity.id
_entity.type
_entity.pdbx_description
1 polymer ?
#
loop_
_entity_poly.entity_id
_entity_poly.type
_entity_poly.pdbx_seq_one_letter_code
_entity_poly.pdbx_strand_id
1 'polypeptide(L)'
;MPNEYDNKVRWLVNQLQTIGADLWGFQELWHADALLDLFQNAGLDSQYQLLVPDGHQGKIACAAAVRNELLVGQAEWISQFPASFKLASQGDDAQTGALDLDINSFSRPVLHFQIKPHADEENVHVYVCHFKSKRPTRIDNEDWYDDAQHKPHRNALGYAISTLRRTAEAVALRMILTEQMKHTDTPVIVLGDLNDGQASNTLNILTEQPRFLLDGDARGGADNALYSAGTMQQYRSQRDVYYTHVHNNQLESLDHILLSEQFYDKSRDRIWAFKGLEVFNDHLNDEHYEQLGATDHGIIKANFVYKPLD
;
A
#
# COMPACT_ATOMS: atom_id res chain seq x y z
N MET A 1 -19.75 23.94 0.93
CA MET A 1 -19.96 24.31 -0.47
C MET A 1 -20.66 23.14 -1.16
N PRO A 2 -21.89 23.27 -1.67
CA PRO A 2 -22.65 22.18 -2.30
C PRO A 2 -22.05 21.61 -3.60
N ASN A 3 -20.74 21.78 -3.85
CA ASN A 3 -20.08 21.48 -5.13
C ASN A 3 -18.80 20.63 -4.97
N GLU A 4 -18.12 20.65 -3.82
CA GLU A 4 -16.84 19.93 -3.64
C GLU A 4 -17.01 18.41 -3.64
N TYR A 5 -17.99 17.91 -2.88
CA TYR A 5 -18.31 16.49 -2.85
C TYR A 5 -18.76 15.97 -4.22
N ASP A 6 -19.72 16.65 -4.86
CA ASP A 6 -20.25 16.27 -6.17
C ASP A 6 -19.18 16.32 -7.27
N ASN A 7 -18.27 17.30 -7.23
CA ASN A 7 -17.13 17.36 -8.14
C ASN A 7 -16.20 16.16 -7.93
N LYS A 8 -15.91 15.82 -6.66
CA LYS A 8 -15.07 14.67 -6.33
C LYS A 8 -15.68 13.35 -6.80
N VAL A 9 -16.98 13.14 -6.55
CA VAL A 9 -17.71 11.98 -7.06
C VAL A 9 -17.63 11.93 -8.58
N ARG A 10 -17.95 13.02 -9.28
CA ARG A 10 -17.92 13.08 -10.76
C ARG A 10 -16.52 12.76 -11.31
N TRP A 11 -15.48 13.31 -10.72
CA TRP A 11 -14.10 13.04 -11.14
C TRP A 11 -13.73 11.57 -10.93
N LEU A 12 -14.06 11.00 -9.76
CA LEU A 12 -13.79 9.59 -9.45
C LEU A 12 -14.60 8.63 -10.33
N VAL A 13 -15.86 8.95 -10.67
CA VAL A 13 -16.66 8.16 -11.62
C VAL A 13 -15.93 8.03 -12.96
N ASN A 14 -15.42 9.14 -13.49
CA ASN A 14 -14.66 9.12 -14.75
C ASN A 14 -13.40 8.25 -14.63
N GLN A 15 -12.71 8.28 -13.50
CA GLN A 15 -11.54 7.42 -13.26
C GLN A 15 -11.94 5.94 -13.22
N LEU A 16 -12.98 5.57 -12.46
CA LEU A 16 -13.45 4.18 -12.36
C LEU A 16 -13.81 3.60 -13.73
N GLN A 17 -14.56 4.37 -14.53
CA GLN A 17 -15.00 3.94 -15.86
C GLN A 17 -13.85 3.85 -16.87
N THR A 18 -12.87 4.74 -16.77
CA THR A 18 -11.72 4.77 -17.70
C THR A 18 -10.72 3.66 -17.41
N ILE A 19 -10.42 3.42 -16.13
CA ILE A 19 -9.36 2.52 -15.69
C ILE A 19 -9.82 1.06 -15.77
N GLY A 20 -11.06 0.77 -15.37
CA GLY A 20 -11.70 -0.54 -15.50
C GLY A 20 -10.92 -1.69 -14.84
N ALA A 21 -10.50 -1.55 -13.57
CA ALA A 21 -9.77 -2.59 -12.85
C ALA A 21 -10.71 -3.60 -12.18
N ASP A 22 -10.32 -4.88 -12.13
CA ASP A 22 -11.13 -5.95 -11.51
C ASP A 22 -11.15 -5.90 -9.97
N LEU A 23 -10.13 -5.24 -9.40
CA LEU A 23 -9.95 -5.01 -7.98
C LEU A 23 -9.46 -3.59 -7.76
N TRP A 24 -10.08 -2.90 -6.81
CA TRP A 24 -9.71 -1.57 -6.34
C TRP A 24 -9.38 -1.62 -4.86
N GLY A 25 -8.33 -0.93 -4.42
CA GLY A 25 -8.11 -0.62 -3.01
C GLY A 25 -8.10 0.89 -2.80
N PHE A 26 -8.86 1.33 -1.80
CA PHE A 26 -9.03 2.73 -1.44
C PHE A 26 -8.41 2.97 -0.06
N GLN A 27 -7.76 4.12 0.08
CA GLN A 27 -7.31 4.67 1.35
C GLN A 27 -8.15 5.91 1.66
N GLU A 28 -8.13 6.35 2.92
CA GLU A 28 -8.87 7.55 3.35
C GLU A 28 -10.39 7.46 3.15
N LEU A 29 -10.99 6.27 3.30
CA LEU A 29 -12.43 6.16 3.37
C LEU A 29 -12.92 6.73 4.71
N TRP A 30 -13.66 7.83 4.66
CA TRP A 30 -14.24 8.48 5.85
C TRP A 30 -15.66 8.02 6.16
N HIS A 31 -16.45 7.72 5.13
CA HIS A 31 -17.85 7.33 5.22
C HIS A 31 -18.16 6.25 4.19
N ALA A 32 -18.74 5.14 4.61
CA ALA A 32 -19.13 4.05 3.71
C ALA A 32 -20.08 4.53 2.59
N ASP A 33 -21.01 5.42 2.93
CA ASP A 33 -22.01 5.97 1.99
C ASP A 33 -21.35 6.68 0.80
N ALA A 34 -20.16 7.28 0.97
CA ALA A 34 -19.46 7.96 -0.12
C ALA A 34 -18.94 6.97 -1.18
N LEU A 35 -18.49 5.78 -0.76
CA LEU A 35 -18.03 4.75 -1.69
C LEU A 35 -19.22 4.07 -2.39
N LEU A 36 -20.32 3.88 -1.66
CA LEU A 36 -21.57 3.37 -2.23
C LEU A 36 -22.11 4.32 -3.31
N ASP A 37 -22.22 5.61 -2.98
CA ASP A 37 -22.66 6.66 -3.90
C ASP A 37 -21.77 6.73 -5.14
N LEU A 38 -20.44 6.63 -4.97
CA LEU A 38 -19.49 6.60 -6.09
C LEU A 38 -19.77 5.44 -7.06
N PHE A 39 -19.93 4.21 -6.57
CA PHE A 39 -20.16 3.04 -7.44
C PHE A 39 -21.56 3.04 -8.07
N GLN A 40 -22.56 3.60 -7.38
CA GLN A 40 -23.90 3.81 -7.94
C GLN A 40 -23.87 4.83 -9.08
N ASN A 41 -23.24 6.00 -8.88
CA ASN A 41 -23.10 7.01 -9.93
C ASN A 41 -22.25 6.53 -11.12
N ALA A 42 -21.31 5.61 -10.88
CA ALA A 42 -20.53 4.99 -11.95
C ALA A 42 -21.31 3.91 -12.73
N GLY A 43 -22.46 3.45 -12.23
CA GLY A 43 -23.22 2.32 -12.80
C GLY A 43 -22.52 0.96 -12.60
N LEU A 44 -21.73 0.83 -11.54
CA LEU A 44 -20.87 -0.33 -11.26
C LEU A 44 -21.29 -1.09 -9.99
N ASP A 45 -22.28 -0.60 -9.25
CA ASP A 45 -22.81 -1.18 -8.01
C ASP A 45 -23.28 -2.64 -8.15
N SER A 46 -23.82 -3.02 -9.32
CA SER A 46 -24.22 -4.40 -9.61
C SER A 46 -23.08 -5.34 -9.99
N GLN A 47 -21.89 -4.79 -10.29
CA GLN A 47 -20.72 -5.56 -10.77
C GLN A 47 -19.66 -5.78 -9.68
N TYR A 48 -19.62 -4.90 -8.68
CA TYR A 48 -18.62 -4.91 -7.63
C TYR A 48 -19.23 -5.10 -6.25
N GLN A 49 -18.57 -5.90 -5.44
CA GLN A 49 -18.79 -5.95 -4.01
C GLN A 49 -17.88 -4.93 -3.33
N LEU A 50 -18.48 -4.04 -2.54
CA LEU A 50 -17.76 -3.05 -1.75
C LEU A 50 -17.38 -3.65 -0.40
N LEU A 51 -16.10 -3.55 -0.06
CA LEU A 51 -15.54 -3.99 1.21
C LEU A 51 -15.26 -2.75 2.06
N VAL A 52 -16.14 -2.49 3.02
CA VAL A 52 -16.07 -1.37 3.96
C VAL A 52 -16.28 -1.90 5.38
N PRO A 53 -15.64 -1.31 6.42
CA PRO A 53 -15.88 -1.77 7.79
C PRO A 53 -17.33 -1.55 8.21
N ASP A 54 -17.87 -2.48 9.00
CA ASP A 54 -19.25 -2.40 9.49
C ASP A 54 -19.49 -1.14 10.33
N GLY A 55 -20.53 -0.39 10.01
CA GLY A 55 -20.91 0.84 10.73
C GLY A 55 -19.86 1.96 10.63
N HIS A 56 -18.98 1.93 9.63
CA HIS A 56 -17.87 2.87 9.49
C HIS A 56 -18.32 4.31 9.23
N GLN A 57 -18.09 5.19 10.21
CA GLN A 57 -18.29 6.64 10.09
C GLN A 57 -17.21 7.43 10.85
N GLY A 58 -16.72 8.51 10.23
CA GLY A 58 -15.94 9.56 10.90
C GLY A 58 -14.51 9.19 11.26
N LYS A 59 -13.98 8.06 10.77
CA LYS A 59 -12.57 7.65 10.88
C LYS A 59 -12.04 7.27 9.51
N ILE A 60 -10.73 7.31 9.34
CA ILE A 60 -10.09 6.82 8.11
C ILE A 60 -10.02 5.29 8.16
N ALA A 61 -10.46 4.63 7.08
CA ALA A 61 -10.25 3.20 6.87
C ALA A 61 -9.72 2.90 5.46
N CYS A 62 -9.10 1.73 5.33
CA CYS A 62 -8.89 1.07 4.04
C CYS A 62 -10.19 0.39 3.60
N ALA A 63 -10.47 0.45 2.30
CA ALA A 63 -11.63 -0.18 1.69
C ALA A 63 -11.23 -0.80 0.35
N ALA A 64 -12.11 -1.60 -0.24
CA ALA A 64 -11.90 -2.17 -1.55
C ALA A 64 -13.21 -2.29 -2.34
N ALA A 65 -13.08 -2.44 -3.65
CA ALA A 65 -14.16 -2.89 -4.51
C ALA A 65 -13.65 -4.01 -5.40
N VAL A 66 -14.33 -5.14 -5.40
CA VAL A 66 -13.89 -6.36 -6.10
C VAL A 66 -15.03 -6.83 -6.99
N ARG A 67 -14.74 -7.25 -8.22
CA ARG A 67 -15.77 -7.86 -9.07
C ARG A 67 -16.42 -9.05 -8.36
N ASN A 68 -17.73 -9.15 -8.46
CA ASN A 68 -18.54 -10.12 -7.71
C ASN A 68 -18.08 -11.57 -7.91
N GLU A 69 -17.69 -11.92 -9.13
CA GLU A 69 -17.23 -13.27 -9.48
C GLU A 69 -15.85 -13.62 -8.93
N LEU A 70 -15.08 -12.63 -8.48
CA LEU A 70 -13.72 -12.82 -8.00
C LEU A 70 -13.64 -12.95 -6.47
N LEU A 71 -14.54 -12.30 -5.73
CA LEU A 71 -14.43 -12.27 -4.27
C LEU A 71 -14.69 -13.65 -3.65
N VAL A 72 -13.84 -14.04 -2.70
CA VAL A 72 -14.03 -15.25 -1.89
C VAL A 72 -14.02 -14.91 -0.41
N GLY A 73 -14.96 -15.48 0.33
CA GLY A 73 -15.04 -15.35 1.78
C GLY A 73 -15.47 -13.97 2.25
N GLN A 74 -14.98 -13.56 3.41
CA GLN A 74 -15.26 -12.28 4.04
C GLN A 74 -13.97 -11.47 4.19
N ALA A 75 -14.13 -10.15 4.25
CA ALA A 75 -13.03 -9.24 4.53
C ALA A 75 -12.79 -9.11 6.04
N GLU A 76 -11.54 -8.87 6.42
CA GLU A 76 -11.08 -8.61 7.78
C GLU A 76 -10.33 -7.27 7.85
N TRP A 77 -10.50 -6.52 8.94
CA TRP A 77 -9.72 -5.31 9.23
C TRP A 77 -8.78 -5.56 10.41
N ILE A 78 -7.54 -5.93 10.09
CA ILE A 78 -6.50 -6.26 11.05
C ILE A 78 -6.01 -4.98 11.72
N SER A 79 -6.41 -4.78 12.97
CA SER A 79 -6.06 -3.58 13.74
C SER A 79 -4.86 -3.78 14.65
N GLN A 80 -4.69 -4.98 15.20
CA GLN A 80 -3.64 -5.30 16.16
C GLN A 80 -2.42 -5.90 15.45
N PHE A 81 -1.23 -5.64 16.00
CA PHE A 81 -0.02 -6.33 15.58
C PHE A 81 -0.04 -7.79 16.05
N PRO A 82 0.75 -8.67 15.41
CA PRO A 82 0.92 -10.05 15.88
C PRO A 82 1.34 -10.08 17.35
N ALA A 83 0.82 -11.04 18.13
CA ALA A 83 1.11 -11.14 19.56
C ALA A 83 2.60 -11.34 19.88
N SER A 84 3.36 -11.89 18.92
CA SER A 84 4.81 -12.08 18.99
C SER A 84 5.62 -10.82 18.65
N PHE A 85 4.97 -9.73 18.23
CA PHE A 85 5.65 -8.49 17.86
C PHE A 85 6.36 -7.87 19.07
N LYS A 86 7.67 -7.63 18.93
CA LYS A 86 8.48 -6.88 19.89
C LYS A 86 9.59 -6.14 19.17
N LEU A 87 9.61 -4.81 19.28
CA LEU A 87 10.67 -3.98 18.76
C LEU A 87 11.46 -3.38 19.93
N ALA A 88 12.40 -4.16 20.45
CA ALA A 88 13.26 -3.76 21.57
C ALA A 88 14.68 -4.34 21.43
N SER A 89 15.67 -3.60 21.91
CA SER A 89 17.07 -4.02 22.01
C SER A 89 17.69 -3.46 23.28
N GLN A 90 18.60 -4.20 23.92
CA GLN A 90 19.37 -3.72 25.07
C GLN A 90 20.67 -3.01 24.66
N GLY A 91 20.99 -2.99 23.35
CA GLY A 91 22.28 -2.60 22.82
C GLY A 91 23.26 -3.77 22.81
N ASP A 92 23.99 -3.93 21.71
CA ASP A 92 24.94 -5.03 21.53
C ASP A 92 26.35 -4.68 22.04
N ASP A 93 26.57 -3.43 22.42
CA ASP A 93 27.83 -2.92 22.96
C ASP A 93 27.63 -1.76 23.94
N ALA A 94 28.71 -1.32 24.59
CA ALA A 94 28.70 -0.22 25.55
C ALA A 94 28.40 1.17 24.93
N GLN A 95 28.29 1.26 23.60
CA GLN A 95 28.00 2.50 22.87
C GLN A 95 26.53 2.59 22.46
N THR A 96 25.80 1.48 22.49
CA THR A 96 24.41 1.38 22.05
C THR A 96 23.47 1.38 23.26
N GLY A 97 22.64 2.41 23.36
CA GLY A 97 21.60 2.48 24.40
C GLY A 97 20.45 1.51 24.14
N ALA A 98 19.73 1.17 25.20
CA ALA A 98 18.51 0.37 25.09
C ALA A 98 17.41 1.13 24.33
N LEU A 99 16.61 0.39 23.55
CA LEU A 99 15.42 0.85 22.86
C LEU A 99 14.27 -0.09 23.22
N ASP A 100 13.12 0.45 23.59
CA ASP A 100 11.88 -0.30 23.70
C ASP A 100 10.72 0.54 23.14
N LEU A 101 10.09 0.05 22.07
CA LEU A 101 8.95 0.70 21.45
C LEU A 101 7.68 -0.07 21.75
N ASP A 102 6.80 0.56 22.54
CA ASP A 102 5.49 0.03 22.91
C ASP A 102 4.43 0.50 21.89
N ILE A 103 4.37 -0.19 20.75
CA ILE A 103 3.38 0.01 19.70
C ILE A 103 2.82 -1.36 19.33
N ASN A 104 1.50 -1.51 19.38
CA ASN A 104 0.82 -2.81 19.23
C ASN A 104 -0.35 -2.80 18.25
N SER A 105 -0.56 -1.71 17.51
CA SER A 105 -1.67 -1.58 16.57
C SER A 105 -1.32 -0.72 15.38
N PHE A 106 -1.93 -1.01 14.23
CA PHE A 106 -1.83 -0.17 13.04
C PHE A 106 -2.56 1.16 13.26
N SER A 107 -1.99 2.26 12.78
CA SER A 107 -2.64 3.58 12.81
C SER A 107 -3.95 3.59 12.01
N ARG A 108 -4.01 2.74 10.97
CA ARG A 108 -5.21 2.46 10.16
C ARG A 108 -5.26 0.94 9.95
N PRO A 109 -6.37 0.26 10.28
CA PRO A 109 -6.44 -1.19 10.12
C PRO A 109 -6.14 -1.65 8.69
N VAL A 110 -5.36 -2.72 8.56
CA VAL A 110 -5.07 -3.35 7.26
C VAL A 110 -6.29 -4.15 6.83
N LEU A 111 -6.83 -3.86 5.64
CA LEU A 111 -7.90 -4.65 5.06
C LEU A 111 -7.31 -5.90 4.42
N HIS A 112 -7.74 -7.09 4.84
CA HIS A 112 -7.40 -8.37 4.24
C HIS A 112 -8.67 -9.03 3.65
N PHE A 113 -8.56 -9.57 2.45
CA PHE A 113 -9.60 -10.40 1.83
C PHE A 113 -8.97 -11.35 0.80
N GLN A 114 -9.78 -12.24 0.23
CA GLN A 114 -9.33 -13.20 -0.77
C GLN A 114 -10.07 -13.01 -2.09
N ILE A 115 -9.37 -13.23 -3.20
CA ILE A 115 -9.97 -13.31 -4.53
C ILE A 115 -9.57 -14.61 -5.23
N LYS A 116 -10.37 -15.04 -6.22
CA LYS A 116 -10.09 -16.21 -7.04
C LYS A 116 -10.16 -15.86 -8.53
N PRO A 117 -9.05 -15.37 -9.12
CA PRO A 117 -9.02 -14.95 -10.52
C PRO A 117 -8.98 -16.12 -11.52
N HIS A 118 -8.60 -17.31 -11.07
CA HIS A 118 -8.64 -18.54 -11.89
C HIS A 118 -9.15 -19.72 -11.04
N ALA A 119 -9.96 -20.59 -11.65
CA ALA A 119 -10.65 -21.66 -10.94
C ALA A 119 -9.70 -22.73 -10.37
N ASP A 120 -8.61 -23.00 -11.09
CA ASP A 120 -7.66 -24.07 -10.79
C ASP A 120 -6.50 -23.64 -9.87
N GLU A 121 -6.41 -22.35 -9.55
CA GLU A 121 -5.33 -21.78 -8.74
C GLU A 121 -5.77 -21.55 -7.29
N GLU A 122 -4.78 -21.39 -6.40
CA GLU A 122 -5.02 -20.94 -5.03
C GLU A 122 -5.69 -19.56 -5.00
N ASN A 123 -6.43 -19.31 -3.92
CA ASN A 123 -6.98 -17.98 -3.66
C ASN A 123 -5.83 -16.99 -3.45
N VAL A 124 -5.94 -15.82 -4.08
CA VAL A 124 -5.01 -14.72 -3.88
C VAL A 124 -5.43 -13.93 -2.64
N HIS A 125 -4.51 -13.80 -1.69
CA HIS A 125 -4.70 -12.96 -0.51
C HIS A 125 -4.37 -11.51 -0.87
N VAL A 126 -5.26 -10.59 -0.56
CA VAL A 126 -5.12 -9.17 -0.86
C VAL A 126 -5.10 -8.36 0.42
N TYR A 127 -4.09 -7.51 0.57
CA TYR A 127 -3.93 -6.61 1.70
C TYR A 127 -3.96 -5.15 1.23
N VAL A 128 -4.96 -4.37 1.64
CA VAL A 128 -5.01 -2.93 1.39
C VAL A 128 -4.50 -2.19 2.62
N CYS A 129 -3.45 -1.40 2.43
CA CYS A 129 -2.70 -0.78 3.52
C CYS A 129 -2.73 0.76 3.42
N HIS A 130 -2.64 1.42 4.57
CA HIS A 130 -2.39 2.85 4.67
C HIS A 130 -1.51 3.12 5.90
N PHE A 131 -0.19 3.15 5.70
CA PHE A 131 0.76 3.32 6.79
C PHE A 131 0.78 4.75 7.34
N LYS A 132 1.44 4.95 8.48
CA LYS A 132 1.61 6.25 9.11
C LYS A 132 2.30 7.24 8.16
N SER A 133 1.68 8.41 8.01
CA SER A 133 2.16 9.48 7.13
C SER A 133 3.53 10.03 7.49
N LYS A 134 4.26 10.56 6.50
CA LYS A 134 5.54 11.27 6.69
C LYS A 134 5.40 12.57 7.49
N ARG A 135 4.18 13.13 7.59
CA ARG A 135 3.92 14.36 8.35
C ARG A 135 4.32 14.19 9.82
N PRO A 136 4.91 15.22 10.46
CA PRO A 136 5.39 15.10 11.83
C PRO A 136 4.23 14.85 12.78
N THR A 137 4.41 13.94 13.74
CA THR A 137 3.44 13.77 14.84
C THR A 137 3.38 15.06 15.65
N ARG A 138 2.16 15.48 15.99
CA ARG A 138 1.94 16.59 16.91
C ARG A 138 2.33 16.14 18.32
N ILE A 139 3.26 16.87 18.94
CA ILE A 139 3.82 16.55 20.26
C ILE A 139 3.67 17.70 21.27
N ASP A 140 3.11 18.83 20.86
CA ASP A 140 2.93 20.01 21.72
C ASP A 140 1.79 19.85 22.73
N ASN A 141 1.06 18.74 22.67
CA ASN A 141 0.03 18.34 23.62
C ASN A 141 0.48 17.21 24.57
N GLU A 142 1.76 16.85 24.58
CA GLU A 142 2.32 15.79 25.43
C GLU A 142 2.79 16.35 26.79
N ASP A 143 2.61 15.58 27.88
CA ASP A 143 2.92 16.04 29.24
C ASP A 143 4.41 16.38 29.45
N TRP A 144 5.31 15.74 28.70
CA TRP A 144 6.75 15.98 28.77
C TRP A 144 7.22 17.17 27.93
N TYR A 145 6.34 17.72 27.09
CA TYR A 145 6.71 18.76 26.13
C TYR A 145 6.87 20.12 26.82
N ASP A 146 8.11 20.62 26.82
CA ASP A 146 8.46 21.97 27.29
C ASP A 146 8.64 22.92 26.09
N ASP A 147 7.89 24.03 26.09
CA ASP A 147 7.85 24.97 24.97
C ASP A 147 9.17 25.74 24.75
N ALA A 148 9.92 26.02 25.82
CA ALA A 148 11.20 26.73 25.72
C ALA A 148 12.31 25.82 25.15
N GLN A 149 12.25 24.52 25.45
CA GLN A 149 13.26 23.55 25.04
C GLN A 149 12.94 22.88 23.70
N HIS A 150 11.67 22.54 23.44
CA HIS A 150 11.31 21.65 22.33
C HIS A 150 10.75 22.36 21.11
N LYS A 151 10.21 23.58 21.24
CA LYS A 151 9.60 24.32 20.12
C LYS A 151 10.50 24.43 18.88
N PRO A 152 11.82 24.70 18.98
CA PRO A 152 12.70 24.70 17.82
C PRO A 152 12.92 23.33 17.17
N HIS A 153 12.71 22.24 17.92
CA HIS A 153 12.96 20.85 17.51
C HIS A 153 11.69 20.06 17.21
N ARG A 154 10.51 20.68 17.36
CA ARG A 154 9.20 20.03 17.31
C ARG A 154 9.01 19.15 16.07
N ASN A 155 9.35 19.69 14.90
CA ASN A 155 9.21 18.96 13.65
C ASN A 155 10.16 17.77 13.58
N ALA A 156 11.43 17.92 13.97
CA ALA A 156 12.41 16.82 13.95
C ALA A 156 11.96 15.66 14.85
N LEU A 157 11.52 15.96 16.07
CA LEU A 157 10.98 14.97 17.00
C LEU A 157 9.71 14.31 16.45
N GLY A 158 8.78 15.10 15.91
CA GLY A 158 7.55 14.60 15.30
C GLY A 158 7.80 13.72 14.08
N TYR A 159 8.78 14.05 13.24
CA TYR A 159 9.19 13.21 12.10
C TYR A 159 9.76 11.88 12.57
N ALA A 160 10.61 11.88 13.61
CA ALA A 160 11.16 10.66 14.18
C ALA A 160 10.04 9.73 14.70
N ILE A 161 9.07 10.28 15.44
CA ILE A 161 7.93 9.49 15.97
C ILE A 161 7.08 8.91 14.83
N SER A 162 6.77 9.69 13.80
CA SER A 162 6.05 9.19 12.61
C SER A 162 6.81 8.06 11.92
N THR A 163 8.13 8.19 11.76
CA THR A 163 8.98 7.17 11.16
C THR A 163 9.00 5.90 12.01
N LEU A 164 9.19 6.00 13.33
CA LEU A 164 9.19 4.83 14.23
C LEU A 164 7.85 4.06 14.17
N ARG A 165 6.72 4.77 14.14
CA ARG A 165 5.39 4.15 13.98
C ARG A 165 5.26 3.44 12.64
N ARG A 166 5.65 4.09 11.54
CA ARG A 166 5.62 3.49 10.19
C ARG A 166 6.52 2.25 10.09
N THR A 167 7.71 2.30 10.70
CA THR A 167 8.62 1.16 10.79
C THR A 167 8.01 0.00 11.57
N ALA A 168 7.37 0.28 12.71
CA ALA A 168 6.66 -0.73 13.49
C ALA A 168 5.51 -1.38 12.70
N GLU A 169 4.71 -0.58 11.98
CA GLU A 169 3.65 -1.08 11.09
C GLU A 169 4.21 -1.96 9.95
N ALA A 170 5.34 -1.56 9.35
CA ALA A 170 6.01 -2.35 8.32
C ALA A 170 6.48 -3.72 8.85
N VAL A 171 7.08 -3.76 10.04
CA VAL A 171 7.50 -5.02 10.69
C VAL A 171 6.28 -5.88 11.04
N ALA A 172 5.21 -5.30 11.58
CA ALA A 172 4.00 -6.05 11.93
C ALA A 172 3.34 -6.67 10.70
N LEU A 173 3.18 -5.90 9.61
CA LEU A 173 2.67 -6.43 8.35
C LEU A 173 3.61 -7.49 7.77
N ARG A 174 4.93 -7.27 7.83
CA ARG A 174 5.93 -8.25 7.39
C ARG A 174 5.80 -9.58 8.11
N MET A 175 5.53 -9.57 9.41
CA MET A 175 5.30 -10.80 10.20
C MET A 175 4.04 -11.53 9.72
N ILE A 176 2.92 -10.81 9.54
CA ILE A 176 1.67 -11.38 9.00
C ILE A 176 1.91 -12.03 7.63
N LEU A 177 2.60 -11.31 6.74
CA LEU A 177 2.90 -11.79 5.39
C LEU A 177 3.85 -12.98 5.39
N THR A 178 4.81 -13.02 6.32
CA THR A 178 5.73 -14.15 6.46
C THR A 178 4.98 -15.40 6.91
N GLU A 179 4.05 -15.29 7.85
CA GLU A 179 3.19 -16.41 8.27
C GLU A 179 2.29 -16.90 7.13
N GLN A 180 1.89 -15.99 6.23
CA GLN A 180 1.02 -16.31 5.10
C GLN A 180 1.74 -16.99 3.91
N MET A 181 2.98 -16.61 3.61
CA MET A 181 3.68 -16.99 2.37
C MET A 181 4.84 -17.98 2.58
N LYS A 182 5.51 -17.94 3.72
CA LYS A 182 6.75 -18.70 3.88
C LYS A 182 6.47 -20.21 3.83
N HIS A 183 7.18 -20.91 2.95
CA HIS A 183 7.00 -22.35 2.71
C HIS A 183 5.60 -22.72 2.19
N THR A 184 4.92 -21.79 1.51
CA THR A 184 3.66 -22.02 0.80
C THR A 184 3.78 -21.49 -0.63
N ASP A 185 2.83 -21.87 -1.50
CA ASP A 185 2.69 -21.30 -2.84
C ASP A 185 1.61 -20.21 -2.88
N THR A 186 1.24 -19.66 -1.72
CA THR A 186 0.08 -18.78 -1.57
C THR A 186 0.32 -17.43 -2.26
N PRO A 187 -0.46 -17.08 -3.30
CA PRO A 187 -0.30 -15.83 -3.99
C PRO A 187 -0.78 -14.66 -3.12
N VAL A 188 0.02 -13.59 -3.03
CA VAL A 188 -0.28 -12.40 -2.23
C VAL A 188 -0.12 -11.13 -3.05
N ILE A 189 -1.06 -10.20 -2.84
CA ILE A 189 -1.01 -8.82 -3.32
C ILE A 189 -1.12 -7.88 -2.12
N VAL A 190 -0.18 -6.95 -2.00
CA VAL A 190 -0.26 -5.83 -1.05
C VAL A 190 -0.37 -4.54 -1.86
N LEU A 191 -1.38 -3.72 -1.58
CA LEU A 191 -1.54 -2.44 -2.28
C LEU A 191 -1.97 -1.29 -1.36
N GLY A 192 -1.57 -0.07 -1.72
CA GLY A 192 -1.99 1.17 -1.06
C GLY A 192 -0.84 2.11 -0.71
N ASP A 193 -1.16 3.11 0.10
CA ASP A 193 -0.22 4.16 0.52
C ASP A 193 0.63 3.69 1.70
N LEU A 194 1.85 3.25 1.41
CA LEU A 194 2.82 2.83 2.41
C LEU A 194 3.62 4.00 2.98
N ASN A 195 3.35 5.22 2.49
CA ASN A 195 3.92 6.47 2.95
C ASN A 195 5.45 6.49 2.95
N ASP A 196 6.07 5.74 2.03
CA ASP A 196 7.51 5.75 1.82
C ASP A 196 7.89 5.25 0.41
N GLY A 197 9.08 5.60 -0.07
CA GLY A 197 9.52 5.27 -1.43
C GLY A 197 9.98 3.82 -1.59
N GLN A 198 10.08 3.36 -2.84
CA GLN A 198 10.48 1.98 -3.19
C GLN A 198 11.85 1.55 -2.62
N ALA A 199 12.77 2.50 -2.43
CA ALA A 199 14.12 2.25 -1.91
C ALA A 199 14.27 2.59 -0.40
N SER A 200 13.16 2.88 0.28
CA SER A 200 13.16 3.26 1.69
C SER A 200 13.41 2.06 2.62
N ASN A 201 13.92 2.34 3.82
CA ASN A 201 14.08 1.31 4.84
C ASN A 201 12.74 0.68 5.25
N THR A 202 11.64 1.46 5.21
CA THR A 202 10.30 0.94 5.46
C THR A 202 9.91 -0.14 4.45
N LEU A 203 10.10 0.13 3.16
CA LEU A 203 9.82 -0.86 2.10
C LEU A 203 10.81 -2.02 2.13
N ASN A 204 12.06 -1.79 2.49
CA ASN A 204 13.06 -2.84 2.65
C ASN A 204 12.63 -3.88 3.71
N ILE A 205 12.15 -3.41 4.86
CA ILE A 205 11.59 -4.25 5.93
C ILE A 205 10.40 -5.05 5.41
N LEU A 206 9.48 -4.40 4.68
CA LEU A 206 8.25 -5.07 4.24
C LEU A 206 8.52 -6.14 3.16
N THR A 207 9.44 -5.86 2.23
CA THR A 207 9.63 -6.65 1.02
C THR A 207 10.63 -7.80 1.15
N GLU A 208 11.50 -7.80 2.17
CA GLU A 208 12.75 -8.60 2.23
C GLU A 208 13.74 -8.31 1.09
N GLN A 209 13.57 -7.18 0.39
CA GLN A 209 14.49 -6.73 -0.65
C GLN A 209 14.84 -7.84 -1.66
N PRO A 210 13.85 -8.42 -2.38
CA PRO A 210 14.14 -9.51 -3.27
C PRO A 210 15.14 -9.09 -4.34
N ARG A 211 16.04 -10.01 -4.68
CA ARG A 211 16.90 -9.84 -5.85
C ARG A 211 16.06 -9.99 -7.11
N PHE A 212 16.05 -8.95 -7.94
CA PHE A 212 15.50 -9.03 -9.29
C PHE A 212 16.54 -9.67 -10.24
N LEU A 213 16.12 -10.75 -10.91
CA LEU A 213 16.92 -11.47 -11.89
C LEU A 213 16.86 -10.78 -13.26
N LEU A 214 18.03 -10.37 -13.76
CA LEU A 214 18.19 -9.67 -15.04
C LEU A 214 18.73 -10.57 -16.15
N ASP A 215 19.34 -11.71 -15.80
CA ASP A 215 19.86 -12.65 -16.78
C ASP A 215 18.71 -13.31 -17.56
N GLY A 216 18.93 -13.51 -18.87
CA GLY A 216 17.91 -13.97 -19.81
C GLY A 216 17.23 -15.28 -19.36
N ASP A 217 18.04 -16.26 -18.95
CA ASP A 217 17.59 -17.60 -18.60
C ASP A 217 17.49 -17.84 -17.08
N ALA A 218 17.90 -16.88 -16.25
CA ALA A 218 17.83 -17.05 -14.79
C ALA A 218 16.38 -17.11 -14.33
N ARG A 219 16.08 -18.14 -13.53
CA ARG A 219 14.81 -18.28 -12.80
C ARG A 219 15.05 -18.50 -11.32
N GLY A 220 14.25 -17.85 -10.51
CA GLY A 220 14.30 -17.90 -9.06
C GLY A 220 13.29 -16.94 -8.48
N GLY A 221 12.98 -17.13 -7.21
CA GLY A 221 12.06 -16.33 -6.44
C GLY A 221 12.43 -16.49 -4.97
N ALA A 222 11.79 -15.72 -4.11
CA ALA A 222 11.86 -15.92 -2.69
C ALA A 222 10.43 -16.08 -2.18
N ASP A 223 10.19 -17.22 -1.52
CA ASP A 223 8.89 -17.73 -1.07
C ASP A 223 8.17 -16.78 -0.12
N ASN A 224 8.87 -15.83 0.47
CA ASN A 224 8.27 -14.82 1.32
C ASN A 224 8.64 -13.38 0.91
N ALA A 225 9.18 -13.14 -0.28
CA ALA A 225 9.52 -11.78 -0.71
C ALA A 225 8.39 -11.11 -1.49
N LEU A 226 8.42 -9.78 -1.54
CA LEU A 226 7.46 -8.99 -2.30
C LEU A 226 8.15 -8.16 -3.40
N TYR A 227 7.69 -8.34 -4.63
CA TYR A 227 8.17 -7.68 -5.83
C TYR A 227 7.30 -6.48 -6.17
N SER A 228 7.87 -5.28 -6.22
CA SER A 228 7.15 -4.06 -6.60
C SER A 228 6.82 -4.05 -8.10
N ALA A 229 5.56 -3.79 -8.44
CA ALA A 229 5.13 -3.56 -9.82
C ALA A 229 5.86 -2.36 -10.46
N GLY A 230 6.18 -1.33 -9.65
CA GLY A 230 6.97 -0.17 -10.08
C GLY A 230 8.37 -0.57 -10.55
N THR A 231 9.06 -1.39 -9.78
CA THR A 231 10.39 -1.92 -10.14
C THR A 231 10.33 -2.86 -11.34
N MET A 232 9.31 -3.74 -11.42
CA MET A 232 9.11 -4.59 -12.60
C MET A 232 8.89 -3.78 -13.88
N GLN A 233 8.13 -2.68 -13.81
CA GLN A 233 7.91 -1.78 -14.93
C GLN A 233 9.20 -1.03 -15.33
N GLN A 234 10.00 -0.58 -14.35
CA GLN A 234 11.27 0.11 -14.60
C GLN A 234 12.23 -0.76 -15.43
N TYR A 235 12.35 -2.06 -15.14
CA TYR A 235 13.22 -2.96 -15.92
C TYR A 235 12.76 -3.24 -17.35
N ARG A 236 11.47 -3.05 -17.64
CA ARG A 236 10.90 -3.21 -18.99
C ARG A 236 10.90 -1.92 -19.81
N SER A 237 11.19 -0.79 -19.18
CA SER A 237 11.18 0.52 -19.81
C SER A 237 12.52 0.84 -20.44
N GLN A 238 12.52 1.34 -21.68
CA GLN A 238 13.70 1.92 -22.33
C GLN A 238 14.00 3.35 -21.85
N ARG A 239 13.22 3.89 -20.88
CA ARG A 239 13.50 5.22 -20.33
C ARG A 239 14.66 5.14 -19.35
N ASP A 240 15.80 5.66 -19.79
CA ASP A 240 16.83 6.16 -18.89
C ASP A 240 16.20 7.19 -17.96
N VAL A 241 16.16 6.90 -16.66
CA VAL A 241 16.07 7.96 -15.66
C VAL A 241 17.33 7.86 -14.81
N TYR A 242 18.43 8.37 -15.36
CA TYR A 242 19.64 8.65 -14.58
C TYR A 242 19.36 9.84 -13.66
N TYR A 243 19.32 9.63 -12.35
CA TYR A 243 19.49 10.68 -11.36
C TYR A 243 20.28 10.16 -10.17
N THR A 244 21.22 10.97 -9.68
CA THR A 244 22.03 10.67 -8.50
C THR A 244 21.61 11.45 -7.26
N HIS A 245 20.69 12.44 -7.36
CA HIS A 245 19.82 12.96 -6.29
C HIS A 245 18.92 14.10 -6.82
N VAL A 246 17.69 14.26 -6.31
CA VAL A 246 16.94 15.54 -6.28
C VAL A 246 16.18 15.59 -4.96
N HIS A 247 16.05 16.74 -4.30
CA HIS A 247 15.20 16.97 -3.10
C HIS A 247 14.61 18.40 -3.25
N ASN A 248 13.35 18.67 -2.87
CA ASN A 248 12.56 19.88 -3.22
C ASN A 248 12.14 20.03 -4.71
N ASN A 249 11.98 18.90 -5.42
CA ASN A 249 11.14 18.69 -6.62
C ASN A 249 11.21 17.18 -6.95
N GLN A 250 11.01 16.38 -5.90
CA GLN A 250 11.28 14.95 -5.88
C GLN A 250 9.97 14.23 -6.13
N LEU A 251 9.82 13.62 -7.31
CA LEU A 251 8.68 12.76 -7.63
C LEU A 251 8.93 11.40 -6.96
N GLU A 252 8.31 11.16 -5.80
CA GLU A 252 8.39 9.90 -5.06
C GLU A 252 7.05 9.16 -5.14
N SER A 253 7.09 7.85 -5.40
CA SER A 253 5.89 6.99 -5.33
C SER A 253 5.73 6.49 -3.90
N LEU A 254 4.68 6.95 -3.22
CA LEU A 254 4.29 6.49 -1.88
C LEU A 254 3.26 5.35 -1.95
N ASP A 255 2.52 5.31 -3.05
CA ASP A 255 1.57 4.26 -3.41
C ASP A 255 2.31 3.11 -4.09
N HIS A 256 2.03 1.89 -3.62
CA HIS A 256 2.67 0.67 -4.12
C HIS A 256 1.65 -0.42 -4.43
N ILE A 257 2.00 -1.25 -5.41
CA ILE A 257 1.46 -2.60 -5.60
C ILE A 257 2.66 -3.55 -5.47
N LEU A 258 2.68 -4.34 -4.40
CA LEU A 258 3.72 -5.32 -4.09
C LEU A 258 3.12 -6.72 -4.23
N LEU A 259 3.85 -7.64 -4.86
CA LEU A 259 3.30 -8.97 -5.19
C LEU A 259 4.24 -10.09 -4.76
N SER A 260 3.69 -11.25 -4.37
CA SER A 260 4.47 -12.46 -4.11
C SER A 260 5.13 -13.01 -5.39
N GLU A 261 5.98 -14.02 -5.23
CA GLU A 261 6.74 -14.58 -6.35
C GLU A 261 5.86 -15.21 -7.46
N GLN A 262 4.63 -15.61 -7.15
CA GLN A 262 3.67 -16.12 -8.14
C GLN A 262 3.33 -15.09 -9.23
N PHE A 263 3.56 -13.80 -8.97
CA PHE A 263 3.39 -12.71 -9.92
C PHE A 263 4.70 -12.18 -10.52
N TYR A 264 5.84 -12.73 -10.09
CA TYR A 264 7.15 -12.31 -10.55
C TYR A 264 7.56 -13.07 -11.82
N ASP A 265 7.79 -12.34 -12.92
CA ASP A 265 8.00 -12.94 -14.25
C ASP A 265 9.11 -14.01 -14.33
N LYS A 266 10.13 -13.87 -13.48
CA LYS A 266 11.31 -14.76 -13.43
C LYS A 266 11.23 -15.78 -12.30
N SER A 267 10.14 -15.79 -11.52
CA SER A 267 9.92 -16.84 -10.52
C SER A 267 9.82 -18.21 -11.18
N ARG A 268 10.25 -19.24 -10.43
CA ARG A 268 10.02 -20.64 -10.82
C ARG A 268 8.56 -21.01 -10.63
N ASP A 269 7.91 -20.39 -9.65
CA ASP A 269 6.54 -20.64 -9.23
C ASP A 269 5.59 -19.58 -9.80
N ARG A 270 5.97 -18.98 -10.93
CA ARG A 270 5.16 -17.95 -11.59
C ARG A 270 3.89 -18.55 -12.17
N ILE A 271 2.76 -18.01 -11.73
CA ILE A 271 1.41 -18.30 -12.23
C ILE A 271 0.92 -17.14 -13.12
N TRP A 272 1.26 -15.91 -12.72
CA TRP A 272 0.76 -14.68 -13.34
C TRP A 272 1.90 -13.92 -14.03
N ALA A 273 1.75 -13.64 -15.32
CA ALA A 273 2.71 -12.83 -16.06
C ALA A 273 2.35 -11.35 -15.96
N PHE A 274 3.33 -10.53 -15.58
CA PHE A 274 3.18 -9.08 -15.54
C PHE A 274 3.02 -8.52 -16.96
N LYS A 275 1.95 -7.77 -17.22
CA LYS A 275 1.72 -7.10 -18.51
C LYS A 275 2.23 -5.67 -18.50
N GLY A 276 2.00 -4.95 -17.41
CA GLY A 276 2.47 -3.58 -17.26
C GLY A 276 1.85 -2.87 -16.08
N LEU A 277 2.38 -1.68 -15.82
CA LEU A 277 1.89 -0.73 -14.83
C LEU A 277 1.48 0.56 -15.55
N GLU A 278 0.28 1.05 -15.24
CA GLU A 278 -0.26 2.33 -15.67
C GLU A 278 -0.36 3.26 -14.45
N VAL A 279 0.00 4.53 -14.61
CA VAL A 279 -0.10 5.56 -13.57
C VAL A 279 -0.93 6.72 -14.12
N PHE A 280 -2.08 6.97 -13.50
CA PHE A 280 -3.02 8.03 -13.87
C PHE A 280 -2.81 9.23 -12.94
N ASN A 281 -1.89 10.12 -13.32
CA ASN A 281 -1.45 11.24 -12.49
C ASN A 281 -1.40 12.59 -13.22
N ASP A 282 -1.95 12.69 -14.43
CA ASP A 282 -1.91 13.93 -15.24
C ASP A 282 -2.48 15.14 -14.50
N HIS A 283 -3.53 14.93 -13.69
CA HIS A 283 -4.18 15.95 -12.88
C HIS A 283 -3.24 16.59 -11.84
N LEU A 284 -2.19 15.90 -11.39
CA LEU A 284 -1.23 16.45 -10.43
C LEU A 284 -0.38 17.59 -11.01
N ASN A 285 -0.41 17.78 -12.34
CA ASN A 285 0.26 18.91 -13.00
C ASN A 285 -0.61 20.18 -13.06
N ASP A 286 -1.87 20.11 -12.63
CA ASP A 286 -2.77 21.26 -12.55
C ASP A 286 -2.70 21.87 -11.13
N GLU A 287 -2.27 23.13 -10.99
CA GLU A 287 -2.20 23.84 -9.70
C GLU A 287 -3.57 23.99 -9.00
N HIS A 288 -4.66 23.74 -9.72
CA HIS A 288 -6.03 23.83 -9.23
C HIS A 288 -6.80 22.51 -9.35
N TYR A 289 -6.09 21.37 -9.34
CA TYR A 289 -6.69 20.03 -9.41
C TYR A 289 -7.82 19.79 -8.38
N GLU A 290 -7.72 20.41 -7.20
CA GLU A 290 -8.77 20.36 -6.16
C GLU A 290 -10.12 20.90 -6.65
N GLN A 291 -10.12 21.90 -7.53
CA GLN A 291 -11.35 22.48 -8.10
C GLN A 291 -12.04 21.51 -9.07
N LEU A 292 -11.29 20.57 -9.66
CA LEU A 292 -11.81 19.47 -10.46
C LEU A 292 -12.43 18.36 -9.59
N GLY A 293 -12.21 18.39 -8.27
CA GLY A 293 -12.52 17.30 -7.36
C GLY A 293 -11.51 16.15 -7.41
N ALA A 294 -10.34 16.36 -8.03
CA ALA A 294 -9.31 15.34 -8.14
C ALA A 294 -8.63 15.05 -6.79
N THR A 295 -8.04 13.87 -6.65
CA THR A 295 -7.19 13.52 -5.51
C THR A 295 -5.80 14.15 -5.65
N ASP A 296 -5.11 14.29 -4.54
CA ASP A 296 -3.70 14.65 -4.42
C ASP A 296 -2.74 13.47 -4.71
N HIS A 297 -3.27 12.28 -5.05
CA HIS A 297 -2.50 11.09 -5.41
C HIS A 297 -2.76 10.65 -6.85
N GLY A 298 -1.75 10.05 -7.49
CA GLY A 298 -1.94 9.34 -8.75
C GLY A 298 -2.62 7.98 -8.53
N ILE A 299 -3.48 7.55 -9.46
CA ILE A 299 -4.06 6.19 -9.39
C ILE A 299 -3.12 5.22 -10.09
N ILE A 300 -2.70 4.16 -9.41
CA ILE A 300 -1.82 3.13 -9.96
C ILE A 300 -2.59 1.85 -10.30
N LYS A 301 -2.31 1.27 -11.47
CA LYS A 301 -2.92 0.02 -11.93
C LYS A 301 -1.85 -0.91 -12.47
N ALA A 302 -1.77 -2.11 -11.91
CA ALA A 302 -0.95 -3.19 -12.46
C ALA A 302 -1.83 -4.22 -13.17
N ASN A 303 -1.41 -4.67 -14.34
CA ASN A 303 -2.11 -5.68 -15.12
C ASN A 303 -1.31 -6.99 -15.15
N PHE A 304 -1.99 -8.09 -14.88
CA PHE A 304 -1.45 -9.44 -14.91
C PHE A 304 -2.34 -10.33 -15.76
N VAL A 305 -1.73 -11.34 -16.39
CA VAL A 305 -2.47 -12.39 -17.09
C VAL A 305 -2.11 -13.75 -16.54
N TYR A 306 -3.09 -14.65 -16.50
CA TYR A 306 -2.84 -16.05 -16.23
C TYR A 306 -1.92 -16.64 -17.31
N LYS A 307 -0.71 -17.01 -16.93
CA LYS A 307 0.30 -17.57 -17.82
C LYS A 307 1.33 -18.37 -17.00
N PRO A 308 0.91 -19.52 -16.44
CA PRO A 308 1.82 -20.39 -15.71
C PRO A 308 2.99 -20.81 -16.59
N LEU A 309 4.10 -21.18 -15.97
CA LEU A 309 5.22 -21.78 -16.69
C LEU A 309 4.89 -23.24 -17.00
N ASP A 310 5.08 -23.64 -18.26
CA ASP A 310 5.03 -25.05 -18.69
C ASP A 310 6.09 -25.91 -17.97
#